data_AF-A0A934R4M7-F1
#
_entry.id   AF-A0A934R4M7-F1
#
_cell.length_a   1.000
_cell.length_b   1.000
_cell.length_c   1.000
_cell.angle_alpha   90.00
_cell.angle_beta   90.00
_cell.angle_gamma   90.00
#
_symmetry.space_group_name_H-M   'P 1'
#
loop_
_entity.id
_entity.type
_entity.pdbx_description
1 polymer ?
#
loop_
_entity_poly.entity_id
_entity_poly.type
_entity_poly.pdbx_seq_one_letter_code
_entity_poly.pdbx_strand_id
1 'polypeptide(L)'
;MKFSKPTQWPVSATRLMVAAFCLAPSFLLAHPGHYHPDETDEFDFLRATFFHSHGAMDYLLAAIAISCIGISFLHGRPAIRITAIIAALGSLALLPIL
;
A
#
# COMPACT_ATOMS: atom_id res chain seq x y z
N MET A 1 -4.63 -4.32 41.44
CA MET A 1 -4.95 -4.98 40.15
C MET A 1 -4.96 -3.91 39.06
N LYS A 2 -4.00 -3.93 38.13
CA LYS A 2 -4.00 -3.00 36.98
C LYS A 2 -4.77 -3.66 35.84
N PHE A 3 -5.95 -3.13 35.53
CA PHE A 3 -6.70 -3.49 34.33
C PHE A 3 -5.97 -2.93 33.11
N SER A 4 -5.27 -3.78 32.38
CA SER A 4 -4.82 -3.46 31.03
C SER A 4 -6.05 -3.14 30.20
N LYS A 5 -6.20 -1.88 29.78
CA LYS A 5 -7.28 -1.48 28.86
C LYS A 5 -7.12 -2.31 27.58
N PRO A 6 -8.20 -2.88 27.02
CA PRO A 6 -8.13 -3.56 25.73
C PRO A 6 -7.68 -2.52 24.70
N THR A 7 -6.59 -2.85 24.01
CA THR A 7 -5.98 -2.03 22.96
C THR A 7 -7.07 -1.69 21.93
N GLN A 8 -7.39 -0.40 21.73
CA GLN A 8 -8.45 0.07 20.81
C GLN A 8 -8.10 -0.05 19.32
N TRP A 9 -6.93 -0.62 19.03
CA TRP A 9 -6.42 -0.89 17.68
C TRP A 9 -7.39 -1.59 16.72
N PRO A 10 -8.15 -2.64 17.11
CA PRO A 10 -9.01 -3.33 16.16
C PRO A 10 -10.16 -2.43 15.70
N VAL A 11 -10.70 -1.57 16.58
CA VAL A 11 -11.80 -0.67 16.23
C VAL A 11 -11.34 0.42 15.26
N SER A 12 -10.16 1.01 15.50
CA SER A 12 -9.59 2.02 14.59
C SER A 12 -9.21 1.44 13.23
N ALA A 13 -8.62 0.23 13.21
CA ALA A 13 -8.29 -0.46 11.98
C ALA A 13 -9.54 -0.79 11.15
N THR A 14 -10.60 -1.30 11.80
CA THR A 14 -11.88 -1.58 11.11
C THR A 14 -12.50 -0.31 10.54
N ARG A 15 -12.47 0.82 11.27
CA ARG A 15 -12.98 2.10 10.75
C ARG A 15 -12.18 2.59 9.54
N LEU A 16 -10.85 2.45 9.57
CA LEU A 16 -10.00 2.81 8.45
C LEU A 16 -10.28 1.93 7.22
N MET A 17 -10.48 0.62 7.41
CA MET A 17 -10.84 -0.29 6.33
C MET A 17 -12.20 0.05 5.74
N VAL A 18 -13.21 0.32 6.57
CA VAL A 18 -14.55 0.74 6.08
C VAL A 18 -14.46 2.04 5.28
N ALA A 19 -13.71 3.03 5.76
CA ALA A 19 -13.51 4.27 5.02
C ALA A 19 -12.82 4.03 3.66
N ALA A 20 -11.81 3.16 3.60
CA ALA A 20 -11.14 2.78 2.37
C ALA A 20 -12.09 2.04 1.39
N PHE A 21 -12.90 1.10 1.90
CA PHE A 21 -13.88 0.37 1.10
C PHE A 21 -15.00 1.27 0.56
N CYS A 22 -15.40 2.30 1.31
CA CYS A 22 -16.40 3.27 0.85
C CYS A 22 -15.84 4.27 -0.17
N LEU A 23 -14.55 4.61 -0.09
CA LEU A 23 -13.89 5.53 -1.01
C LEU A 23 -13.46 4.87 -2.32
N ALA A 24 -13.11 3.58 -2.31
CA ALA A 24 -12.62 2.86 -3.49
C ALA A 24 -13.57 2.93 -4.71
N PRO A 25 -14.90 2.77 -4.59
CA PRO A 25 -15.84 2.93 -5.70
C PRO A 25 -15.84 4.35 -6.26
N SER A 26 -15.66 5.38 -5.43
CA SER A 26 -15.60 6.78 -5.86
C SER A 26 -14.33 7.06 -6.68
N PHE A 27 -13.20 6.47 -6.31
CA PHE A 27 -11.96 6.54 -7.11
C PHE A 27 -12.09 5.80 -8.45
N LEU A 28 -12.78 4.66 -8.47
CA LEU A 28 -13.05 3.89 -9.68
C LEU A 28 -14.02 4.62 -10.62
N LEU A 29 -15.07 5.25 -10.08
CA LEU A 29 -16.19 5.86 -10.82
C LEU A 29 -16.05 7.35 -11.10
N ALA A 30 -15.10 8.06 -10.48
CA ALA A 30 -14.72 9.39 -10.95
C ALA A 30 -14.50 9.29 -12.47
N HIS A 31 -15.04 10.18 -13.30
CA HIS A 31 -14.94 10.00 -14.75
C HIS A 31 -13.46 10.10 -15.16
N PRO A 32 -12.90 9.21 -16.02
CA PRO A 32 -11.56 9.45 -16.54
C PRO A 32 -11.65 10.76 -17.33
N GLY A 33 -11.01 11.81 -16.82
CA GLY A 33 -10.55 12.87 -17.70
C GLY A 33 -9.69 12.22 -18.76
N HIS A 34 -9.80 12.64 -20.01
CA HIS A 34 -8.79 12.26 -20.98
C HIS A 34 -7.48 12.81 -20.43
N TYR A 35 -6.53 11.95 -20.07
CA TYR A 35 -5.23 12.38 -19.61
C TYR A 35 -4.62 13.30 -20.68
N HIS A 36 -4.54 14.58 -20.38
CA HIS A 36 -3.88 15.56 -21.23
C HIS A 36 -2.45 15.72 -20.70
N PRO A 37 -1.42 15.27 -21.42
CA PRO A 37 -0.03 15.30 -20.94
C PRO A 37 0.50 16.72 -20.68
N ASP A 38 -0.21 17.76 -21.15
CA ASP A 38 0.11 19.17 -20.94
C ASP A 38 -0.63 19.80 -19.73
N GLU A 39 -1.55 19.08 -19.09
CA GLU A 39 -2.26 19.51 -17.89
C GLU A 39 -1.67 18.81 -16.66
N THR A 40 -1.06 19.58 -15.75
CA THR A 40 -0.48 19.11 -14.49
C THR A 40 -1.57 18.83 -13.45
N ASP A 41 -2.48 17.91 -13.76
CA ASP A 41 -3.43 17.40 -12.77
C ASP A 41 -2.81 16.17 -12.06
N GLU A 42 -2.25 16.42 -10.87
CA GLU A 42 -1.64 15.41 -10.01
C GLU A 42 -2.63 14.28 -9.65
N PHE A 43 -3.94 14.56 -9.63
CA PHE A 43 -4.96 13.57 -9.34
C PHE A 43 -5.19 12.61 -10.51
N ASP A 44 -5.20 13.13 -11.74
CA ASP A 44 -5.30 12.32 -12.95
C ASP A 44 -4.02 11.50 -13.20
N PHE A 45 -2.84 12.05 -12.90
CA PHE A 45 -1.59 11.28 -12.92
C PHE A 45 -1.62 10.13 -11.89
N LEU A 46 -2.00 10.41 -10.64
CA LEU A 46 -2.11 9.39 -9.60
C LEU A 46 -3.08 8.28 -10.03
N ARG A 47 -4.21 8.65 -10.61
CA ARG A 47 -5.24 7.71 -11.06
C ARG A 47 -4.81 6.89 -12.28
N ALA A 48 -4.24 7.51 -13.31
CA ALA A 48 -3.69 6.81 -14.46
C ALA A 48 -2.61 5.81 -13.99
N THR A 49 -1.75 6.23 -13.08
CA THR A 49 -0.71 5.37 -12.49
C THR A 49 -1.34 4.20 -11.71
N PHE A 50 -2.37 4.43 -10.88
CA PHE A 50 -3.01 3.39 -10.08
C PHE A 50 -3.96 2.45 -10.84
N PHE A 51 -4.56 2.88 -11.96
CA PHE A 51 -5.59 2.11 -12.65
C PHE A 51 -5.23 1.68 -14.09
N HIS A 52 -4.22 2.29 -14.73
CA HIS A 52 -3.74 1.91 -16.08
C HIS A 52 -2.53 0.95 -16.06
N SER A 53 -2.57 -0.04 -15.18
CA SER A 53 -1.85 -1.33 -15.25
C SER A 53 -0.35 -1.38 -14.93
N HIS A 54 0.46 -0.33 -15.14
CA HIS A 54 1.90 -0.38 -14.81
C HIS A 54 2.23 0.23 -13.45
N GLY A 55 1.81 1.46 -13.17
CA GLY A 55 2.13 2.13 -11.90
C GLY A 55 1.46 1.52 -10.65
N ALA A 56 0.33 0.85 -10.82
CA ALA A 56 -0.38 0.15 -9.74
C ALA A 56 0.47 -0.98 -9.14
N MET A 57 1.21 -1.68 -10.02
CA MET A 57 2.13 -2.74 -9.62
C MET A 57 3.31 -2.15 -8.84
N ASP A 58 3.78 -0.96 -9.24
CA ASP A 58 4.89 -0.29 -8.56
C ASP A 58 4.50 0.11 -7.14
N TYR A 59 3.31 0.67 -6.94
CA TYR A 59 2.80 0.94 -5.59
C TYR A 59 2.59 -0.32 -4.76
N LEU A 60 2.12 -1.41 -5.38
CA LEU A 60 1.96 -2.70 -4.71
C LEU A 60 3.32 -3.28 -4.28
N LEU A 61 4.31 -3.27 -5.16
CA LEU A 61 5.67 -3.73 -4.89
C LEU A 61 6.34 -2.88 -3.82
N ALA A 62 6.15 -1.56 -3.84
CA ALA A 62 6.64 -0.66 -2.79
C ALA A 62 5.98 -0.96 -1.44
N ALA A 63 4.66 -1.17 -1.41
CA ALA A 63 3.93 -1.51 -0.19
C ALA A 63 4.35 -2.87 0.40
N ILE A 64 4.58 -3.87 -0.46
CA ILE A 64 5.09 -5.19 -0.07
C ILE A 64 6.50 -5.05 0.52
N ALA A 65 7.38 -4.27 -0.12
CA ALA A 65 8.74 -4.05 0.37
C ALA A 65 8.74 -3.44 1.79
N ILE A 66 7.98 -2.36 2.01
CA ILE A 66 7.88 -1.69 3.32
C ILE A 66 7.31 -2.64 4.38
N SER A 67 6.26 -3.38 4.05
CA SER A 67 5.61 -4.33 4.97
C SER A 67 6.57 -5.44 5.40
N CYS A 68 7.30 -6.02 4.44
CA CYS A 68 8.29 -7.06 4.68
C CYS A 68 9.48 -6.56 5.51
N ILE A 69 9.94 -5.31 5.27
CA ILE A 69 10.96 -4.68 6.11
C ILE A 69 10.46 -4.56 7.56
N GLY A 70 9.23 -4.08 7.77
CA GLY A 70 8.64 -4.01 9.11
C GLY A 70 8.56 -5.37 9.81
N ILE A 71 8.13 -6.41 9.11
CA ILE A 71 8.07 -7.79 9.64
C ILE A 71 9.47 -8.28 10.03
N SER A 72 10.51 -7.95 9.26
CA SER A 72 11.88 -8.38 9.55
C SER A 72 12.45 -7.81 10.86
N PHE A 73 11.96 -6.66 11.30
CA PHE A 73 12.37 -6.03 12.56
C PHE A 73 11.49 -6.43 13.75
N LEU A 74 10.20 -6.71 13.51
CA LEU A 74 9.23 -6.95 14.57
C LEU A 74 9.08 -8.44 14.94
N HIS A 75 9.47 -9.36 14.05
CA HIS A 75 9.20 -10.78 14.26
C HIS A 75 10.32 -11.50 15.04
N GLY A 76 9.97 -12.28 16.08
CA GLY A 76 10.95 -12.93 16.97
C GLY A 76 11.65 -14.18 16.41
N ARG A 77 11.18 -14.76 15.30
CA ARG A 77 11.75 -15.96 14.69
C ARG A 77 12.71 -15.62 13.53
N PRO A 78 13.97 -16.08 13.53
CA PRO A 78 14.98 -15.69 12.54
C PRO A 78 14.63 -16.14 11.12
N ALA A 79 14.05 -17.33 10.94
CA ALA A 79 13.62 -17.81 9.62
C ALA A 79 12.61 -16.88 8.94
N ILE A 80 11.65 -16.34 9.71
CA ILE A 80 10.63 -15.41 9.20
C ILE A 80 11.24 -14.04 8.89
N ARG A 81 12.24 -13.60 9.66
CA ARG A 81 12.94 -12.35 9.38
C ARG A 81 13.72 -12.44 8.07
N ILE A 82 14.42 -13.56 7.84
CA ILE A 82 15.18 -13.80 6.62
C ILE A 82 14.25 -13.87 5.41
N THR A 83 13.15 -14.63 5.50
CA THR A 83 12.18 -14.71 4.39
C THR A 83 11.54 -13.37 4.09
N ALA A 84 11.24 -12.57 5.12
CA ALA A 84 10.75 -11.21 4.95
C ALA A 84 11.78 -10.29 4.25
N ILE A 85 13.06 -10.38 4.61
CA ILE A 85 14.12 -9.62 3.92
C ILE A 85 14.23 -10.04 2.45
N ILE A 86 14.21 -11.33 2.15
CA ILE A 86 14.26 -11.84 0.76
C ILE A 86 13.05 -11.34 -0.04
N ALA A 87 11.86 -11.38 0.54
CA ALA A 87 10.64 -10.86 -0.11
C ALA A 87 10.73 -9.34 -0.34
N ALA A 88 11.27 -8.57 0.61
CA ALA A 88 11.47 -7.13 0.43
C ALA A 88 12.47 -6.83 -0.71
N LEU A 89 13.59 -7.54 -0.75
CA LEU A 89 14.61 -7.39 -1.80
C LEU A 89 14.06 -7.79 -3.18
N GLY A 90 13.30 -8.89 -3.26
CA GLY A 90 12.65 -9.30 -4.51
C GLY A 90 11.64 -8.25 -4.99
N SER A 91 10.87 -7.67 -4.07
CA SER A 91 9.91 -6.61 -4.39
C SER A 91 10.61 -5.34 -4.89
N LEU A 92 11.71 -4.93 -4.25
CA LEU A 92 12.53 -3.79 -4.69
C LEU A 92 13.22 -4.05 -6.04
N ALA A 93 13.66 -5.27 -6.31
CA ALA A 93 14.29 -5.64 -7.57
C ALA A 93 13.31 -5.66 -8.76
N LEU A 94 12.01 -5.85 -8.47
CA LEU A 94 10.93 -5.82 -9.46
C LEU A 94 10.36 -4.41 -9.67
N LEU A 95 10.69 -3.44 -8.81
CA LEU A 95 10.33 -2.05 -9.07
C LEU A 95 11.08 -1.57 -10.32
N PRO A 96 10.38 -0.99 -11.31
CA PRO A 96 11.03 -0.35 -12.43
C PRO A 96 11.77 0.89 -11.90
N ILE A 97 13.07 0.73 -11.64
CA ILE A 97 13.98 1.86 -11.43
C ILE A 97 14.24 2.44 -12.83
N LEU A 98 13.38 3.36 -13.25
CA LEU A 98 13.55 4.18 -14.45
C LEU A 98 13.61 5.65 -14.05
#